data_AF-A0A1V6E862-F1
#
_entry.id   AF-A0A1V6E862-F1
#
_cell.length_a   1.000
_cell.length_b   1.000
_cell.length_c   1.000
_cell.angle_alpha   90.00
_cell.angle_beta   90.00
_cell.angle_gamma   90.00
#
_symmetry.space_group_name_H-M   'P 1'
#
loop_
_entity.id
_entity.type
_entity.pdbx_description
1 polymer ?
#
loop_
_entity_poly.entity_id
_entity_poly.type
_entity_poly.pdbx_seq_one_letter_code
_entity_poly.pdbx_strand_id
1 'polypeptide(L)'
;MRTCWLANIDPSQNWAHRTWPEFAGSSEAAATVVILPVHGFSATEDSEPCDLEELHGSEWLRQALGQSRISPAPVVLPPLRFVLATRSTGLFGIDPETAHALVREIAQGVKKAGFQKLVFFNTNSASEPFVATAAIDLRADLGLRTYVMNARALGLAVSAQSENTEAIRLTTSLLTEIAEHHSAKQPPPAPGLLGPDQPFPSYRSHYLPAFSRAELAALPAKDQVVIILPTGAIEQHGPHLPVGVDAILGQALLHEALVQVAGRVPVYIAPPITFGKSNEHANFPGTLWISAGTLRRLVLAIARQLKELGFRRLAIFNTHGGNSAVLAYTIQELRDMHGLDATMLRHGFKPQVSTQEAAWGFHADEWETSLMLACAPSLVHMDRAVCEYPARLDDSGKLRPERAPATFAWITEDISQSGVMGDATTATLEKGQFWLRESARRLADRIIAIAGPNA
;
A
#
# COMPACT_ATOMS: atom_id res chain seq x y z
N MET A 1 0.90 -5.08 -18.33
CA MET A 1 0.29 -4.33 -17.22
C MET A 1 1.43 -3.92 -16.30
N ARG A 2 1.45 -2.67 -15.84
CA ARG A 2 2.60 -2.00 -15.21
C ARG A 2 2.37 -1.98 -13.69
N THR A 3 3.08 -2.81 -12.95
CA THR A 3 2.96 -2.89 -11.49
C THR A 3 4.07 -2.09 -10.86
N CYS A 4 3.88 -1.23 -9.86
CA CYS A 4 2.76 -1.00 -8.98
C CYS A 4 3.00 0.40 -8.36
N TRP A 5 1.93 1.16 -8.13
CA TRP A 5 1.97 2.57 -7.68
C TRP A 5 2.35 2.74 -6.20
N LEU A 6 2.98 1.73 -5.62
CA LEU A 6 3.36 1.78 -4.22
C LEU A 6 4.42 2.83 -3.94
N ALA A 7 5.28 3.29 -4.88
CA ALA A 7 6.19 4.42 -4.59
C ALA A 7 6.71 5.20 -5.82
N ASN A 8 6.23 4.91 -7.05
CA ASN A 8 6.75 5.45 -8.32
C ASN A 8 8.30 5.60 -8.36
N ILE A 9 9.00 4.53 -7.97
CA ILE A 9 10.46 4.47 -7.84
C ILE A 9 11.01 3.29 -8.66
N ASP A 10 12.33 3.20 -8.82
CA ASP A 10 12.98 2.01 -9.38
C ASP A 10 12.52 0.74 -8.62
N PRO A 11 12.04 -0.31 -9.31
CA PRO A 11 11.56 -1.54 -8.66
C PRO A 11 12.54 -2.18 -7.68
N SER A 12 13.85 -2.09 -7.94
CA SER A 12 14.90 -2.65 -7.06
C SER A 12 15.02 -1.91 -5.72
N GLN A 13 14.59 -0.65 -5.67
CA GLN A 13 14.60 0.18 -4.47
C GLN A 13 13.26 0.17 -3.73
N ASN A 14 12.22 -0.47 -4.28
CA ASN A 14 10.90 -0.50 -3.63
C ASN A 14 10.84 -1.59 -2.56
N TRP A 15 10.54 -1.21 -1.31
CA TRP A 15 10.38 -2.16 -0.20
C TRP A 15 9.36 -3.24 -0.51
N ALA A 16 8.22 -2.86 -1.09
CA ALA A 16 7.10 -3.75 -1.35
C ALA A 16 7.34 -4.74 -2.49
N HIS A 17 8.46 -4.61 -3.20
CA HIS A 17 8.83 -5.49 -4.31
C HIS A 17 9.86 -6.56 -3.91
N ARG A 18 10.30 -6.55 -2.65
CA ARG A 18 11.26 -7.52 -2.12
C ARG A 18 10.54 -8.66 -1.43
N THR A 19 11.10 -9.85 -1.54
CA THR A 19 10.67 -11.06 -0.82
C THR A 19 11.19 -11.03 0.62
N TRP A 20 10.54 -11.74 1.55
CA TRP A 20 11.01 -11.80 2.94
C TRP A 20 12.44 -12.35 3.09
N PRO A 21 12.92 -13.34 2.29
CA PRO A 21 14.31 -13.81 2.39
C PRO A 21 15.35 -12.75 2.01
N GLU A 22 15.01 -11.82 1.11
CA GLU A 22 15.92 -10.70 0.76
C GLU A 22 16.13 -9.75 1.93
N PHE A 23 15.14 -9.61 2.82
CA PHE A 23 15.30 -8.89 4.08
C PHE A 23 16.10 -9.71 5.09
N ALA A 24 15.78 -10.99 5.25
CA ALA A 24 16.45 -11.88 6.21
C ALA A 24 17.97 -12.03 5.92
N GLY A 25 18.34 -12.07 4.63
CA GLY A 25 19.72 -12.25 4.18
C GLY A 25 20.55 -10.97 4.06
N SER A 26 20.00 -9.78 4.35
CA SER A 26 20.69 -8.52 4.14
C SER A 26 21.70 -8.21 5.25
N SER A 27 22.99 -8.43 4.98
CA SER A 27 24.09 -7.98 5.85
C SER A 27 24.24 -6.46 5.89
N GLU A 28 23.64 -5.76 4.93
CA GLU A 28 23.75 -4.31 4.73
C GLU A 28 22.60 -3.51 5.35
N ALA A 29 21.54 -4.17 5.85
CA ALA A 29 20.30 -3.52 6.31
C ALA A 29 20.53 -2.36 7.29
N ALA A 30 21.47 -2.52 8.24
CA ALA A 30 21.78 -1.48 9.22
C ALA A 30 22.44 -0.22 8.62
N ALA A 31 23.14 -0.37 7.49
CA ALA A 31 23.78 0.71 6.75
C ALA A 31 22.83 1.34 5.72
N THR A 32 21.89 0.56 5.17
CA THR A 32 20.89 1.01 4.20
C THR A 32 19.97 2.08 4.76
N VAL A 33 19.74 3.13 3.95
CA VAL A 33 18.78 4.19 4.24
C VAL A 33 17.40 3.74 3.79
N VAL A 34 16.44 3.74 4.72
CA VAL A 34 15.02 3.56 4.41
C VAL A 34 14.36 4.93 4.29
N ILE A 35 13.55 5.14 3.25
CA ILE A 35 12.85 6.40 3.00
C ILE A 35 11.35 6.14 3.12
N LEU A 36 10.67 6.85 4.02
CA LEU A 36 9.21 6.90 4.13
C LEU A 36 8.72 8.20 3.48
N PRO A 37 8.14 8.14 2.28
CA PRO A 37 7.50 9.31 1.70
C PRO A 37 6.23 9.67 2.47
N VAL A 38 6.09 10.94 2.80
CA VAL A 38 4.89 11.51 3.44
C VAL A 38 4.32 12.52 2.47
N HIS A 39 3.27 12.10 1.76
CA HIS A 39 2.54 12.92 0.81
C HIS A 39 1.18 13.30 1.41
N GLY A 40 0.81 14.56 1.29
CA GLY A 40 -0.52 15.01 1.67
C GLY A 40 -1.40 15.21 0.44
N PHE A 41 -2.67 15.47 0.72
CA PHE A 41 -3.64 15.91 -0.28
C PHE A 41 -4.13 17.33 0.04
N SER A 42 -3.21 18.22 0.37
CA SER A 42 -3.51 19.65 0.47
C SER A 42 -3.39 20.28 -0.90
N ALA A 43 -4.51 20.40 -1.61
CA ALA A 43 -4.59 21.33 -2.73
C ALA A 43 -4.19 22.72 -2.20
N THR A 44 -3.07 23.24 -2.70
CA THR A 44 -2.54 24.57 -2.34
C THR A 44 -3.40 25.69 -2.91
N GLU A 45 -4.02 25.43 -4.06
CA GLU A 45 -5.01 26.29 -4.73
C GLU A 45 -6.27 25.50 -5.08
N ASP A 46 -7.41 26.19 -5.18
CA ASP A 46 -8.71 25.52 -5.42
C ASP A 46 -8.81 24.82 -6.79
N SER A 47 -8.02 25.27 -7.77
CA SER A 47 -7.96 24.74 -9.14
C SER A 47 -6.91 23.64 -9.36
N GLU A 48 -6.04 23.39 -8.37
CA GLU A 48 -4.98 22.41 -8.48
C GLU A 48 -5.44 21.01 -8.02
N PRO A 49 -5.04 19.92 -8.69
CA PRO A 49 -5.28 18.56 -8.23
C PRO A 49 -4.79 18.35 -6.79
N CYS A 50 -5.55 17.63 -5.98
CA CYS A 50 -5.16 17.39 -4.59
C CYS A 50 -3.93 16.48 -4.47
N ASP A 51 -3.59 15.67 -5.47
CA ASP A 51 -2.48 14.72 -5.49
C ASP A 51 -1.16 15.27 -6.07
N LEU A 52 -1.08 16.57 -6.36
CA LEU A 52 0.13 17.17 -6.92
C LEU A 52 1.38 16.92 -6.07
N GLU A 53 1.26 16.95 -4.74
CA GLU A 53 2.37 16.67 -3.83
C GLU A 53 2.90 15.24 -3.99
N GLU A 54 2.01 14.24 -4.17
CA GLU A 54 2.39 12.85 -4.42
C GLU A 54 3.07 12.71 -5.78
N LEU A 55 2.49 13.31 -6.84
CA LEU A 55 3.02 13.22 -8.20
C LEU A 55 4.43 13.82 -8.30
N HIS A 56 4.58 15.07 -7.88
CA HIS A 56 5.85 15.79 -8.01
C HIS A 56 6.87 15.29 -6.98
N GLY A 57 6.42 14.97 -5.76
CA GLY A 57 7.26 14.40 -4.73
C GLY A 57 7.87 13.06 -5.12
N SER A 58 7.07 12.14 -5.64
CA SER A 58 7.55 10.81 -6.04
C SER A 58 8.49 10.90 -7.24
N GLU A 59 8.15 11.74 -8.24
CA GLU A 59 8.99 11.94 -9.42
C GLU A 59 10.34 12.56 -9.05
N TRP A 60 10.35 13.54 -8.15
CA TRP A 60 11.59 14.11 -7.62
C TRP A 60 12.42 13.06 -6.89
N LEU A 61 11.83 12.31 -5.96
CA LEU A 61 12.56 11.28 -5.22
C LEU A 61 13.17 10.25 -6.18
N ARG A 62 12.42 9.86 -7.22
CA ARG A 62 12.89 8.96 -8.28
C ARG A 62 14.12 9.52 -9.01
N GLN A 63 14.08 10.79 -9.42
CA GLN A 63 15.21 11.44 -10.10
C GLN A 63 16.42 11.59 -9.17
N ALA A 64 16.22 11.98 -7.91
CA ALA A 64 17.30 12.12 -6.93
C ALA A 64 17.99 10.77 -6.68
N LEU A 65 17.23 9.70 -6.48
CA LEU A 65 17.77 8.36 -6.30
C LEU A 65 18.49 7.84 -7.55
N GLY A 66 17.94 8.08 -8.75
CA GLY A 66 18.55 7.70 -10.01
C GLY A 66 19.87 8.44 -10.32
N GLN A 67 20.09 9.61 -9.73
CA GLN A 67 21.35 10.36 -9.82
C GLN A 67 22.33 10.03 -8.69
N SER A 68 21.85 9.40 -7.62
CA SER A 68 22.65 9.06 -6.44
C SER A 68 23.58 7.87 -6.71
N ARG A 69 24.72 7.85 -6.03
CA ARG A 69 25.67 6.72 -6.05
C ARG A 69 25.77 6.04 -4.69
N ILE A 70 24.67 6.07 -3.95
CA ILE A 70 24.60 5.59 -2.57
C ILE A 70 24.70 4.07 -2.57
N SER A 71 25.62 3.54 -1.77
CA SER A 71 25.80 2.10 -1.58
C SER A 71 25.88 1.80 -0.08
N PRO A 72 25.07 0.85 0.44
CA PRO A 72 23.99 0.12 -0.24
C PRO A 72 22.85 1.04 -0.71
N ALA A 73 22.20 0.69 -1.83
CA ALA A 73 21.14 1.50 -2.43
C ALA A 73 19.98 1.75 -1.44
N PRO A 74 19.44 2.99 -1.34
CA PRO A 74 18.30 3.27 -0.47
C PRO A 74 17.07 2.45 -0.85
N VAL A 75 16.24 2.16 0.16
CA VAL A 75 14.96 1.45 0.00
C VAL A 75 13.81 2.38 0.35
N VAL A 76 12.79 2.42 -0.49
CA VAL A 76 11.63 3.32 -0.36
C VAL A 76 10.40 2.52 0.05
N LEU A 77 9.75 2.95 1.12
CA LEU A 77 8.48 2.40 1.59
C LEU A 77 7.31 2.92 0.76
N PRO A 78 6.14 2.25 0.79
CA PRO A 78 4.92 2.85 0.29
C PRO A 78 4.62 4.20 0.97
N PRO A 79 4.14 5.24 0.25
CA PRO A 79 3.96 6.55 0.82
C PRO A 79 2.78 6.54 1.79
N LEU A 80 2.88 7.38 2.82
CA LEU A 80 1.71 7.77 3.58
C LEU A 80 0.90 8.75 2.72
N ARG A 81 -0.35 8.38 2.46
CA ARG A 81 -1.33 9.17 1.68
C ARG A 81 -2.36 9.80 2.62
N PHE A 82 -1.87 10.53 3.61
CA PHE A 82 -2.68 11.20 4.62
C PHE A 82 -2.00 12.50 5.00
N VAL A 83 -2.79 13.55 5.24
CA VAL A 83 -2.26 14.72 5.95
C VAL A 83 -2.14 14.35 7.42
N LEU A 84 -0.93 14.36 7.99
CA LEU A 84 -0.65 13.91 9.36
C LEU A 84 -1.01 14.99 10.42
N ALA A 85 -2.08 15.72 10.16
CA ALA A 85 -2.68 16.72 11.02
C ALA A 85 -4.14 16.97 10.58
N THR A 86 -5.06 17.18 11.53
CA THR A 86 -6.40 17.67 11.21
C THR A 86 -6.32 19.14 10.83
N ARG A 87 -6.40 19.46 9.53
CA ARG A 87 -6.51 20.84 9.03
C ARG A 87 -7.69 21.01 8.09
N SER A 88 -8.31 22.19 8.09
CA SER A 88 -9.45 22.56 7.24
C SER A 88 -9.11 22.62 5.74
N THR A 89 -7.82 22.64 5.38
CA THR A 89 -7.36 22.82 3.99
C THR A 89 -6.86 21.54 3.30
N GLY A 90 -6.71 20.42 4.01
CA GLY A 90 -6.25 19.15 3.43
C GLY A 90 -7.35 18.12 3.25
N LEU A 91 -7.25 17.25 2.24
CA LEU A 91 -8.07 16.05 2.13
C LEU A 91 -7.38 14.85 2.79
N PHE A 92 -8.19 13.92 3.29
CA PHE A 92 -7.79 12.71 3.99
C PHE A 92 -6.82 12.97 5.15
N GLY A 93 -7.08 14.02 5.95
CA GLY A 93 -6.35 14.29 7.19
C GLY A 93 -6.68 13.30 8.31
N ILE A 94 -5.67 12.92 9.08
CA ILE A 94 -5.80 12.08 10.28
C ILE A 94 -5.36 12.87 11.51
N ASP A 95 -5.93 12.52 12.67
CA ASP A 95 -5.55 13.16 13.93
C ASP A 95 -4.14 12.75 14.38
N PRO A 96 -3.47 13.56 15.22
CA PRO A 96 -2.09 13.30 15.63
C PRO A 96 -1.89 11.96 16.34
N GLU A 97 -2.87 11.46 17.09
CA GLU A 97 -2.77 10.16 17.77
C GLU A 97 -2.76 9.02 16.73
N THR A 98 -3.68 9.07 15.76
CA THR A 98 -3.71 8.11 14.65
C THR A 98 -2.44 8.20 13.81
N ALA A 99 -1.95 9.40 13.51
CA ALA A 99 -0.72 9.61 12.75
C ALA A 99 0.51 9.03 13.48
N HIS A 100 0.59 9.26 14.80
CA HIS A 100 1.68 8.74 15.63
C HIS A 100 1.68 7.22 15.66
N ALA A 101 0.52 6.61 15.91
CA ALA A 101 0.36 5.16 15.90
C ALA A 101 0.76 4.57 14.54
N LEU A 102 0.29 5.14 13.44
CA LEU A 102 0.61 4.70 12.08
C LEU A 102 2.14 4.73 11.81
N VAL A 103 2.78 5.87 12.05
CA VAL A 103 4.23 6.03 11.81
C VAL A 103 5.05 5.12 12.72
N ARG A 104 4.66 5.02 13.99
CA ARG A 104 5.34 4.14 14.97
C ARG A 104 5.25 2.68 14.58
N GLU A 105 4.07 2.19 14.24
CA GLU A 105 3.84 0.78 13.88
C GLU A 105 4.59 0.41 12.59
N ILE A 106 4.60 1.28 11.58
CA ILE A 106 5.43 1.08 10.36
C ILE A 106 6.93 1.06 10.72
N ALA A 107 7.39 2.00 11.53
CA ALA A 107 8.79 2.08 11.94
C ALA A 107 9.24 0.88 12.79
N GLN A 108 8.34 0.25 13.55
CA GLN A 108 8.61 -1.02 14.23
C GLN A 108 8.92 -2.14 13.23
N GLY A 109 8.16 -2.24 12.14
CA GLY A 109 8.44 -3.19 11.06
C GLY A 109 9.79 -2.94 10.40
N VAL A 110 10.12 -1.67 10.11
CA VAL A 110 11.44 -1.27 9.58
C VAL A 110 12.58 -1.69 10.51
N LYS A 111 12.44 -1.40 11.81
CA LYS A 111 13.42 -1.78 12.84
C LYS A 111 13.55 -3.29 12.96
N LYS A 112 12.44 -4.03 12.93
CA LYS A 112 12.40 -5.49 13.04
C LYS A 112 13.08 -6.16 11.84
N ALA A 113 13.01 -5.56 10.66
CA ALA A 113 13.74 -5.99 9.48
C ALA A 113 15.25 -5.63 9.50
N GLY A 114 15.77 -5.09 10.61
CA GLY A 114 17.20 -4.84 10.83
C GLY A 114 17.69 -3.45 10.45
N PHE A 115 16.87 -2.62 9.81
CA PHE A 115 17.26 -1.28 9.37
C PHE A 115 17.40 -0.31 10.54
N GLN A 116 18.34 0.62 10.42
CA GLN A 116 18.68 1.56 11.49
C GLN A 116 18.56 3.04 11.08
N LYS A 117 18.34 3.33 9.79
CA LYS A 117 18.25 4.70 9.26
C LYS A 117 16.89 4.87 8.57
N LEU A 118 16.11 5.85 9.02
CA LEU A 118 14.80 6.16 8.45
C LEU A 118 14.76 7.65 8.09
N VAL A 119 14.47 7.96 6.84
CA VAL A 119 14.29 9.32 6.34
C VAL A 119 12.81 9.53 6.09
N PHE A 120 12.22 10.53 6.73
CA PHE A 120 10.93 11.07 6.34
C PHE A 120 11.15 12.02 5.16
N PHE A 121 10.67 11.65 3.98
CA PHE A 121 10.65 12.53 2.82
C PHE A 121 9.26 13.17 2.73
N ASN A 122 9.12 14.35 3.34
CA ASN A 122 7.85 15.02 3.52
C ASN A 122 7.64 16.10 2.45
N THR A 123 6.60 15.95 1.65
CA THR A 123 6.18 16.96 0.67
C THR A 123 5.08 17.87 1.18
N ASN A 124 4.51 17.53 2.34
CA ASN A 124 3.35 18.19 2.88
C ASN A 124 3.69 19.17 4.01
N SER A 125 3.53 20.46 3.77
CA SER A 125 3.85 21.48 4.79
C SER A 125 3.00 21.38 6.06
N ALA A 126 1.76 20.90 5.94
CA ALA A 126 0.88 20.69 7.09
C ALA A 126 1.34 19.56 8.00
N SER A 127 2.11 18.60 7.48
CA SER A 127 2.65 17.47 8.22
C SER A 127 4.02 17.75 8.84
N GLU A 128 4.69 18.87 8.50
CA GLU A 128 6.05 19.19 8.98
C GLU A 128 6.20 19.15 10.52
N PRO A 129 5.33 19.80 11.33
CA PRO A 129 5.48 19.78 12.78
C PRO A 129 5.34 18.38 13.36
N PHE A 130 4.41 17.60 12.81
CA PHE A 130 4.18 16.22 13.22
C PHE A 130 5.39 15.34 12.87
N VAL A 131 5.88 15.41 11.63
CA VAL A 131 7.00 14.59 11.14
C VAL A 131 8.27 14.88 11.95
N ALA A 132 8.54 16.14 12.30
CA ALA A 132 9.65 16.50 13.17
C ALA A 132 9.55 15.86 14.56
N THR A 133 8.36 15.89 15.15
CA THR A 133 8.08 15.29 16.47
C THR A 133 8.21 13.77 16.41
N ALA A 134 7.55 13.13 15.43
CA ALA A 134 7.60 11.69 15.23
C ALA A 134 9.03 11.19 15.03
N ALA A 135 9.87 11.92 14.27
CA ALA A 135 11.27 11.58 14.11
C ALA A 135 12.01 11.51 15.46
N ILE A 136 11.80 12.47 16.36
CA ILE A 136 12.41 12.47 17.70
C ILE A 136 11.92 11.28 18.53
N ASP A 137 10.61 11.03 18.54
CA ASP A 137 10.01 9.94 19.30
C ASP A 137 10.52 8.58 18.84
N LEU A 138 10.61 8.34 17.53
CA LEU A 138 11.15 7.10 16.99
C LEU A 138 12.63 6.89 17.32
N ARG A 139 13.41 7.97 17.44
CA ARG A 139 14.80 7.91 17.94
C ARG A 139 14.82 7.43 19.38
N ALA A 140 13.99 8.04 20.23
CA ALA A 140 13.93 7.70 21.65
C ALA A 140 13.41 6.27 21.88
N ASP A 141 12.36 5.88 21.17
CA ASP A 141 11.59 4.68 21.47
C ASP A 141 12.12 3.42 20.76
N LEU A 142 12.61 3.56 19.53
CA LEU A 142 13.05 2.44 18.70
C LEU A 142 14.57 2.43 18.45
N GLY A 143 15.28 3.47 18.91
CA GLY A 143 16.71 3.64 18.65
C GLY A 143 17.03 3.77 17.16
N LEU A 144 16.07 4.21 16.33
CA LEU A 144 16.29 4.48 14.90
C LEU A 144 17.05 5.80 14.74
N ARG A 145 17.90 5.91 13.74
CA ARG A 145 18.45 7.20 13.29
C ARG A 145 17.48 7.81 12.29
N THR A 146 16.70 8.80 12.73
CA THR A 146 15.62 9.39 11.92
C THR A 146 15.96 10.76 11.35
N TYR A 147 15.78 10.97 10.06
CA TYR A 147 16.06 12.24 9.40
C TYR A 147 14.78 12.79 8.80
N VAL A 148 14.65 14.10 8.73
CA VAL A 148 13.49 14.76 8.12
C VAL A 148 13.97 15.61 6.95
N MET A 149 13.46 15.31 5.76
CA MET A 149 13.63 16.12 4.57
C MET A 149 12.29 16.74 4.23
N ASN A 150 12.18 18.05 4.41
CA ASN A 150 11.00 18.81 3.99
C ASN A 150 11.24 19.37 2.58
N ALA A 151 10.46 18.88 1.62
CA ALA A 151 10.48 19.29 0.22
C ALA A 151 10.56 20.81 0.02
N ARG A 152 9.74 21.56 0.76
CA ARG A 152 9.66 23.02 0.67
C ARG A 152 10.96 23.70 1.08
N ALA A 153 11.63 23.19 2.11
CA ALA A 153 12.92 23.72 2.58
C ALA A 153 14.05 23.46 1.56
N LEU A 154 13.88 22.44 0.71
CA LEU A 154 14.80 22.10 -0.37
C LEU A 154 14.47 22.83 -1.70
N GLY A 155 13.46 23.71 -1.69
CA GLY A 155 13.11 24.54 -2.85
C GLY A 155 12.12 23.91 -3.83
N LEU A 156 11.38 22.87 -3.45
CA LEU A 156 10.35 22.32 -4.33
C LEU A 156 9.20 23.31 -4.54
N ALA A 157 9.06 23.80 -5.76
CA ALA A 157 7.85 24.46 -6.21
C ALA A 157 6.91 23.41 -6.82
N VAL A 158 5.77 23.16 -6.17
CA VAL A 158 4.76 22.19 -6.64
C VAL A 158 4.13 22.65 -7.98
N SER A 159 4.22 23.94 -8.33
CA SER A 159 3.57 24.56 -9.49
C SER A 159 4.42 24.70 -10.76
N ALA A 160 5.72 24.34 -10.77
CA ALA A 160 6.57 24.51 -11.97
C ALA A 160 7.65 23.40 -12.13
N GLN A 161 7.43 22.48 -13.08
CA GLN A 161 8.33 21.34 -13.33
C GLN A 161 9.74 21.74 -13.84
N SER A 162 9.91 22.93 -14.40
CA SER A 162 11.16 23.38 -15.04
C SER A 162 12.24 23.91 -14.08
N GLU A 163 11.97 24.01 -12.77
CA GLU A 163 12.88 24.65 -11.79
C GLU A 163 13.50 23.70 -10.75
N ASN A 164 13.22 22.39 -10.81
CA ASN A 164 13.56 21.46 -9.72
C ASN A 164 15.00 20.90 -9.76
N THR A 165 15.85 21.28 -10.72
CA THR A 165 17.21 20.72 -10.88
C THR A 165 18.10 20.95 -9.64
N GLU A 166 18.01 22.13 -9.00
CA GLU A 166 18.76 22.41 -7.77
C GLU A 166 18.24 21.58 -6.59
N ALA A 167 16.92 21.50 -6.44
CA ALA A 167 16.26 20.73 -5.40
C ALA A 167 16.59 19.22 -5.51
N ILE A 168 16.64 18.67 -6.73
CA ILE A 168 17.12 17.31 -7.01
C ILE A 168 18.57 17.14 -6.55
N ARG A 169 19.46 18.06 -6.93
CA ARG A 169 20.88 17.99 -6.54
C ARG A 169 21.07 18.03 -5.02
N LEU A 170 20.36 18.93 -4.33
CA LEU A 170 20.39 19.05 -2.87
C LEU A 170 19.88 17.78 -2.19
N THR A 171 18.78 17.22 -2.69
CA THR A 171 18.22 15.95 -2.17
C THR A 171 19.22 14.81 -2.32
N THR A 172 19.84 14.68 -3.50
CA THR A 172 20.89 13.69 -3.77
C THR A 172 22.08 13.86 -2.82
N SER A 173 22.53 15.10 -2.61
CA SER A 173 23.63 15.41 -1.68
C SER A 173 23.28 15.02 -0.25
N LEU A 174 22.11 15.40 0.25
CA LEU A 174 21.67 15.10 1.61
C LEU A 174 21.46 13.60 1.84
N LEU A 175 20.88 12.88 0.87
CA LEU A 175 20.75 11.43 0.97
C LEU A 175 22.12 10.75 1.02
N THR A 176 23.10 11.27 0.28
CA THR A 176 24.49 10.79 0.32
C THR A 176 25.12 11.05 1.68
N GLU A 177 25.00 12.27 2.22
CA GLU A 177 25.51 12.59 3.56
C GLU A 177 24.88 11.72 4.64
N ILE A 178 23.56 11.48 4.59
CA ILE A 178 22.86 10.60 5.55
C ILE A 178 23.30 9.14 5.42
N ALA A 179 23.52 8.67 4.20
CA ALA A 179 24.04 7.33 3.95
C ALA A 179 25.45 7.17 4.53
N GLU A 180 26.31 8.18 4.39
CA GLU A 180 27.67 8.20 4.93
C GLU A 180 27.71 8.47 6.44
N HIS A 181 26.68 9.11 7.00
CA HIS A 181 26.59 9.40 8.43
C HIS A 181 26.58 8.09 9.23
N HIS A 182 27.75 7.78 9.81
CA HIS A 182 28.08 6.56 10.56
C HIS A 182 28.08 5.24 9.76
N SER A 183 28.54 5.24 8.50
CA SER A 183 28.88 4.01 7.76
C SER A 183 30.28 4.12 7.12
N ALA A 184 31.08 3.05 7.22
CA ALA A 184 32.38 2.94 6.56
C ALA A 184 32.21 2.84 5.03
N LYS A 185 33.10 3.51 4.27
CA LYS A 185 33.10 3.56 2.80
C LYS A 185 33.32 2.19 2.16
N GLN A 186 32.57 1.86 1.08
CA GLN A 186 32.95 0.87 0.06
C GLN A 186 32.10 0.97 -1.25
N PRO A 187 32.46 0.27 -2.37
CA PRO A 187 32.73 0.84 -3.71
C PRO A 187 31.50 0.76 -4.68
N PRO A 188 31.62 1.13 -5.98
CA PRO A 188 30.48 1.61 -6.76
C PRO A 188 29.65 0.47 -7.40
N PRO A 189 28.33 0.64 -7.55
CA PRO A 189 27.51 -0.24 -8.37
C PRO A 189 27.41 0.21 -9.84
N ALA A 190 27.05 -0.76 -10.68
CA ALA A 190 26.96 -0.73 -12.14
C ALA A 190 25.85 0.21 -12.67
N PRO A 191 25.97 0.69 -13.94
CA PRO A 191 24.99 1.60 -14.52
C PRO A 191 23.63 0.94 -14.74
N GLY A 192 22.59 1.52 -14.13
CA GLY A 192 21.20 1.17 -14.35
C GLY A 192 20.66 1.70 -15.68
N LEU A 193 19.81 0.91 -16.32
CA LEU A 193 19.03 1.26 -17.49
C LEU A 193 17.74 1.99 -17.05
N LEU A 194 17.50 3.18 -17.61
CA LEU A 194 16.23 3.90 -17.47
C LEU A 194 15.25 3.54 -18.57
N GLY A 195 13.97 3.58 -18.21
CA GLY A 195 12.84 3.90 -19.09
C GLY A 195 11.52 3.94 -18.31
N PRO A 196 10.98 5.12 -17.92
CA PRO A 196 9.62 5.25 -17.43
C PRO A 196 8.70 5.51 -18.61
N ASP A 197 7.66 4.71 -18.80
CA ASP A 197 6.73 5.00 -19.90
C ASP A 197 5.27 4.70 -19.60
N GLN A 198 4.80 4.93 -18.37
CA GLN A 198 3.43 5.42 -18.05
C GLN A 198 3.30 5.66 -16.53
N PRO A 199 2.85 6.84 -16.10
CA PRO A 199 2.41 7.04 -14.73
C PRO A 199 0.88 6.90 -14.60
N PHE A 200 0.49 6.64 -13.36
CA PHE A 200 -0.83 6.47 -12.75
C PHE A 200 -1.52 5.16 -13.10
N PRO A 201 -2.26 4.51 -12.17
CA PRO A 201 -3.27 3.56 -12.62
C PRO A 201 -4.11 4.22 -13.71
N SER A 202 -4.48 3.48 -14.76
CA SER A 202 -5.25 4.04 -15.89
C SER A 202 -6.64 4.55 -15.52
N TYR A 203 -6.99 4.54 -14.23
CA TYR A 203 -8.20 5.08 -13.64
C TYR A 203 -7.99 6.45 -12.98
N ARG A 204 -6.99 7.25 -13.37
CA ARG A 204 -6.78 8.62 -12.83
C ARG A 204 -8.06 9.46 -12.84
N SER A 205 -8.90 9.33 -13.88
CA SER A 205 -10.21 9.97 -13.99
C SER A 205 -11.24 9.53 -12.92
N HIS A 206 -11.00 8.41 -12.26
CA HIS A 206 -11.77 7.90 -11.13
C HIS A 206 -11.05 8.10 -9.79
N TYR A 207 -9.79 8.51 -9.74
CA TYR A 207 -9.05 8.65 -8.49
C TYR A 207 -9.39 9.99 -7.82
N LEU A 208 -10.05 9.95 -6.66
CA LEU A 208 -10.59 11.15 -6.01
C LEU A 208 -9.53 12.24 -5.73
N PRO A 209 -8.30 11.90 -5.28
CA PRO A 209 -7.25 12.90 -5.10
C PRO A 209 -6.72 13.53 -6.39
N ALA A 210 -6.98 12.97 -7.57
CA ALA A 210 -6.59 13.59 -8.84
C ALA A 210 -7.46 14.81 -9.21
N PHE A 211 -8.55 15.05 -8.47
CA PHE A 211 -9.45 16.17 -8.66
C PHE A 211 -8.98 17.35 -7.79
N SER A 212 -9.18 18.56 -8.29
CA SER A 212 -9.07 19.79 -7.54
C SER A 212 -10.24 20.01 -6.59
N ARG A 213 -10.11 20.94 -5.64
CA ARG A 213 -11.21 21.28 -4.72
C ARG A 213 -12.42 21.82 -5.47
N ALA A 214 -12.20 22.64 -6.49
CA ALA A 214 -13.26 23.15 -7.35
C ALA A 214 -13.99 22.02 -8.10
N GLU A 215 -13.26 21.06 -8.67
CA GLU A 215 -13.86 19.92 -9.37
C GLU A 215 -14.64 19.02 -8.39
N LEU A 216 -14.08 18.71 -7.22
CA LEU A 216 -14.76 17.94 -6.16
C LEU A 216 -16.03 18.65 -5.66
N ALA A 217 -16.00 19.98 -5.55
CA ALA A 217 -17.16 20.77 -5.18
C ALA A 217 -18.26 20.69 -6.26
N ALA A 218 -17.87 20.72 -7.53
CA ALA A 218 -18.75 20.71 -8.70
C ALA A 218 -19.30 19.31 -9.06
N LEU A 219 -18.80 18.22 -8.48
CA LEU A 219 -19.33 16.88 -8.73
C LEU A 219 -20.84 16.80 -8.42
N PRO A 220 -21.68 16.36 -9.38
CA PRO A 220 -23.12 16.27 -9.18
C PRO A 220 -23.49 15.05 -8.33
N ALA A 221 -24.64 15.11 -7.66
CA ALA A 221 -25.29 13.99 -6.97
C ALA A 221 -24.34 13.14 -6.08
N LYS A 222 -23.42 13.80 -5.35
CA LYS A 222 -22.37 13.13 -4.54
C LYS A 222 -22.94 12.13 -3.52
N ASP A 223 -24.14 12.36 -3.04
CA ASP A 223 -24.87 11.47 -2.13
C ASP A 223 -25.23 10.12 -2.78
N GLN A 224 -25.29 10.03 -4.11
CA GLN A 224 -25.60 8.82 -4.86
C GLN A 224 -24.33 8.10 -5.39
N VAL A 225 -23.21 8.83 -5.45
CA VAL A 225 -21.93 8.34 -5.93
C VAL A 225 -21.31 7.36 -4.94
N VAL A 226 -20.84 6.21 -5.44
CA VAL A 226 -20.09 5.24 -4.64
C VAL A 226 -18.61 5.59 -4.65
N ILE A 227 -18.02 5.72 -3.47
CA ILE A 227 -16.58 5.81 -3.29
C ILE A 227 -16.04 4.42 -2.94
N ILE A 228 -15.04 3.94 -3.66
CA ILE A 228 -14.33 2.69 -3.34
C ILE A 228 -13.07 3.02 -2.55
N LEU A 229 -12.92 2.43 -1.37
CA LEU A 229 -11.70 2.47 -0.57
C LEU A 229 -10.93 1.16 -0.73
N PRO A 230 -9.78 1.15 -1.44
CA PRO A 230 -8.92 -0.02 -1.52
C PRO A 230 -8.15 -0.22 -0.21
N THR A 231 -8.11 -1.45 0.29
CA THR A 231 -7.31 -1.83 1.47
C THR A 231 -6.49 -3.08 1.18
N GLY A 232 -5.19 -3.03 1.46
CA GLY A 232 -4.27 -4.17 1.34
C GLY A 232 -3.37 -4.28 2.56
N ALA A 233 -2.18 -4.82 2.35
CA ALA A 233 -1.12 -4.95 3.36
C ALA A 233 0.27 -4.98 2.71
N ILE A 234 1.28 -4.89 3.59
CA ILE A 234 2.70 -5.15 3.28
C ILE A 234 3.16 -6.28 4.20
N GLU A 235 3.17 -7.50 3.70
CA GLU A 235 3.44 -8.71 4.49
C GLU A 235 4.09 -9.81 3.66
N GLN A 236 4.83 -10.69 4.34
CA GLN A 236 5.47 -11.85 3.72
C GLN A 236 4.47 -12.66 2.88
N HIS A 237 4.89 -13.13 1.71
CA HIS A 237 4.11 -14.04 0.85
C HIS A 237 4.99 -15.21 0.39
N GLY A 238 5.63 -15.88 1.35
CA GLY A 238 6.58 -16.93 1.04
C GLY A 238 7.87 -16.40 0.41
N PRO A 239 8.79 -17.30 0.05
CA PRO A 239 10.09 -16.95 -0.51
C PRO A 239 10.05 -16.52 -2.00
N HIS A 240 8.92 -16.74 -2.69
CA HIS A 240 8.78 -16.53 -4.13
C HIS A 240 8.03 -15.25 -4.52
N LEU A 241 7.24 -14.67 -3.62
CA LEU A 241 6.48 -13.43 -3.87
C LEU A 241 7.00 -12.27 -3.02
N PRO A 242 6.83 -11.02 -3.51
CA PRO A 242 7.25 -9.85 -2.78
C PRO A 242 6.31 -9.56 -1.60
N VAL A 243 6.74 -8.74 -0.64
CA VAL A 243 5.90 -8.39 0.52
C VAL A 243 4.71 -7.49 0.19
N GLY A 244 4.56 -7.02 -1.06
CA GLY A 244 3.51 -6.11 -1.49
C GLY A 244 2.30 -6.75 -2.19
N VAL A 245 2.18 -8.08 -2.20
CA VAL A 245 1.17 -8.82 -2.98
C VAL A 245 -0.24 -8.26 -2.79
N ASP A 246 -0.73 -8.13 -1.56
CA ASP A 246 -2.09 -7.64 -1.30
C ASP A 246 -2.37 -6.28 -1.94
N ALA A 247 -1.45 -5.33 -1.75
CA ALA A 247 -1.61 -3.99 -2.27
C ALA A 247 -1.45 -3.93 -3.79
N ILE A 248 -0.61 -4.80 -4.39
CA ILE A 248 -0.45 -4.95 -5.84
C ILE A 248 -1.73 -5.54 -6.46
N LEU A 249 -2.22 -6.66 -5.91
CA LEU A 249 -3.40 -7.36 -6.42
C LEU A 249 -4.66 -6.51 -6.30
N GLY A 250 -4.82 -5.77 -5.18
CA GLY A 250 -5.93 -4.84 -4.99
C GLY A 250 -5.98 -3.76 -6.07
N GLN A 251 -4.83 -3.19 -6.42
CA GLN A 251 -4.75 -2.20 -7.49
C GLN A 251 -4.98 -2.82 -8.88
N ALA A 252 -4.41 -4.00 -9.16
CA ALA A 252 -4.55 -4.67 -10.44
C ALA A 252 -6.01 -5.07 -10.73
N LEU A 253 -6.68 -5.71 -9.76
CA LEU A 253 -8.08 -6.11 -9.89
C LEU A 253 -9.01 -4.91 -10.05
N LEU A 254 -8.78 -3.86 -9.26
CA LEU A 254 -9.60 -2.65 -9.31
C LEU A 254 -9.39 -1.90 -10.64
N HIS A 255 -8.15 -1.82 -11.12
CA HIS A 255 -7.84 -1.25 -12.43
C HIS A 255 -8.59 -1.97 -13.56
N GLU A 256 -8.50 -3.29 -13.63
CA GLU A 256 -9.16 -4.09 -14.66
C GLU A 256 -10.69 -4.01 -14.58
N ALA A 257 -11.24 -3.89 -13.37
CA ALA A 257 -12.67 -3.68 -13.18
C ALA A 257 -13.09 -2.28 -13.65
N LEU A 258 -12.33 -1.23 -13.31
CA LEU A 258 -12.68 0.15 -13.65
C LEU A 258 -12.64 0.43 -15.14
N VAL A 259 -11.75 -0.22 -15.90
CA VAL A 259 -11.77 -0.17 -17.37
C VAL A 259 -13.15 -0.58 -17.93
N GLN A 260 -13.82 -1.55 -17.28
CA GLN A 260 -15.14 -2.04 -17.69
C GLN A 260 -16.32 -1.21 -17.13
N VAL A 261 -16.07 -0.42 -16.08
CA VAL A 261 -17.05 0.46 -15.44
C VAL A 261 -17.07 1.85 -16.07
N ALA A 262 -15.96 2.30 -16.65
CA ALA A 262 -15.79 3.63 -17.22
C ALA A 262 -16.97 4.06 -18.11
N GLY A 263 -17.53 5.24 -17.82
CA GLY A 263 -18.67 5.81 -18.55
C GLY A 263 -20.04 5.19 -18.27
N ARG A 264 -20.14 4.16 -17.41
CA ARG A 264 -21.41 3.48 -17.11
C ARG A 264 -22.07 3.98 -15.82
N VAL A 265 -21.28 4.22 -14.78
CA VAL A 265 -21.75 4.72 -13.47
C VAL A 265 -20.72 5.68 -12.86
N PRO A 266 -21.14 6.68 -12.08
CA PRO A 266 -20.22 7.56 -11.37
C PRO A 266 -19.67 6.84 -10.14
N VAL A 267 -18.40 6.45 -10.22
CA VAL A 267 -17.64 5.82 -9.13
C VAL A 267 -16.27 6.47 -9.02
N TYR A 268 -15.79 6.69 -7.80
CA TYR A 268 -14.44 7.21 -7.55
C TYR A 268 -13.71 6.40 -6.50
N ILE A 269 -12.39 6.48 -6.51
CA ILE A 269 -11.48 5.69 -5.67
C ILE A 269 -10.83 6.62 -4.65
N ALA A 270 -10.99 6.31 -3.38
CA ALA A 270 -10.27 6.97 -2.29
C ALA A 270 -8.78 6.55 -2.27
N PRO A 271 -7.90 7.30 -1.60
CA PRO A 271 -6.52 6.86 -1.40
C PRO A 271 -6.45 5.45 -0.80
N PRO A 272 -5.61 4.55 -1.34
CA PRO A 272 -5.51 3.19 -0.82
C PRO A 272 -4.87 3.18 0.57
N ILE A 273 -5.39 2.34 1.46
CA ILE A 273 -4.69 1.95 2.69
C ILE A 273 -3.79 0.76 2.36
N THR A 274 -2.49 1.02 2.22
CA THR A 274 -1.49 0.02 1.80
C THR A 274 -0.89 -0.76 2.95
N PHE A 275 -0.90 -0.21 4.16
CA PHE A 275 -0.46 -0.88 5.38
C PHE A 275 -1.67 -1.46 6.10
N GLY A 276 -1.67 -2.76 6.35
CA GLY A 276 -2.81 -3.50 6.89
C GLY A 276 -2.57 -4.01 8.31
N LYS A 277 -3.64 -4.55 8.92
CA LYS A 277 -3.52 -5.37 10.12
C LYS A 277 -2.87 -6.69 9.69
N SER A 278 -1.56 -6.77 9.88
CA SER A 278 -0.71 -7.89 9.40
C SER A 278 0.24 -8.41 10.47
N ASN A 279 -0.10 -8.22 11.76
CA ASN A 279 0.78 -8.60 12.86
C ASN A 279 0.98 -10.12 13.01
N GLU A 280 0.11 -10.94 12.42
CA GLU A 280 0.22 -12.40 12.26
C GLU A 280 1.44 -12.80 11.41
N HIS A 281 1.93 -11.91 10.54
CA HIS A 281 3.12 -12.10 9.70
C HIS A 281 4.35 -11.35 10.24
N ALA A 282 4.24 -10.70 11.41
CA ALA A 282 5.27 -9.79 11.90
C ALA A 282 6.63 -10.46 12.14
N ASN A 283 6.69 -11.77 12.35
CA ASN A 283 7.96 -12.47 12.61
C ASN A 283 8.77 -12.73 11.32
N PHE A 284 8.17 -12.54 10.15
CA PHE A 284 8.88 -12.56 8.88
C PHE A 284 9.38 -11.14 8.55
N PRO A 285 10.69 -10.97 8.28
CA PRO A 285 11.27 -9.65 8.01
C PRO A 285 10.73 -9.09 6.68
N GLY A 286 10.54 -7.78 6.63
CA GLY A 286 9.91 -7.09 5.50
C GLY A 286 8.42 -6.81 5.70
N THR A 287 7.73 -7.53 6.60
CA THR A 287 6.34 -7.23 6.98
C THR A 287 6.26 -5.88 7.71
N LEU A 288 5.37 -5.00 7.24
CA LEU A 288 5.03 -3.72 7.87
C LEU A 288 3.54 -3.75 8.22
N TRP A 289 3.23 -3.75 9.51
CA TRP A 289 1.86 -3.91 9.99
C TRP A 289 1.40 -2.69 10.77
N ILE A 290 0.09 -2.50 10.83
CA ILE A 290 -0.59 -1.58 11.74
C ILE A 290 -1.54 -2.35 12.65
N SER A 291 -1.92 -1.77 13.78
CA SER A 291 -2.89 -2.40 14.69
C SER A 291 -4.32 -2.32 14.13
N ALA A 292 -5.21 -3.19 14.63
CA ALA A 292 -6.63 -3.12 14.34
C ALA A 292 -7.23 -1.73 14.68
N GLY A 293 -6.76 -1.12 15.77
CA GLY A 293 -7.14 0.24 16.17
C GLY A 293 -6.71 1.29 15.15
N THR A 294 -5.46 1.24 14.69
CA THR A 294 -4.95 2.15 13.66
C THR A 294 -5.73 1.97 12.35
N LEU A 295 -5.89 0.75 11.85
CA LEU A 295 -6.65 0.48 10.61
C LEU A 295 -8.07 1.05 10.70
N ARG A 296 -8.78 0.79 11.80
CA ARG A 296 -10.11 1.33 12.03
C ARG A 296 -10.12 2.86 12.01
N ARG A 297 -9.19 3.51 12.71
CA ARG A 297 -9.11 4.99 12.75
C ARG A 297 -8.84 5.59 11.37
N LEU A 298 -8.01 4.95 10.54
CA LEU A 298 -7.77 5.38 9.15
C LEU A 298 -9.06 5.31 8.31
N VAL A 299 -9.79 4.20 8.38
CA VAL A 299 -11.07 4.04 7.67
C VAL A 299 -12.08 5.09 8.13
N LEU A 300 -12.22 5.32 9.43
CA LEU A 300 -13.11 6.34 9.98
C LEU A 300 -12.72 7.77 9.56
N ALA A 301 -11.42 8.07 9.51
CA ALA A 301 -10.94 9.38 9.09
C ALA A 301 -11.25 9.67 7.62
N ILE A 302 -11.10 8.67 6.74
CA ILE A 302 -11.51 8.76 5.33
C ILE A 302 -13.03 8.93 5.24
N ALA A 303 -13.79 8.07 5.91
CA ALA A 303 -15.24 8.09 5.85
C ALA A 303 -15.85 9.42 6.32
N ARG A 304 -15.32 9.99 7.43
CA ARG A 304 -15.71 11.31 7.93
C ARG A 304 -15.53 12.40 6.87
N GLN A 305 -14.38 12.41 6.20
CA GLN A 305 -14.09 13.42 5.17
C GLN A 305 -14.91 13.22 3.90
N LEU A 306 -15.15 11.98 3.48
CA LEU A 306 -16.08 11.70 2.39
C LEU A 306 -17.48 12.22 2.72
N LYS A 307 -17.94 12.07 3.96
CA LYS A 307 -19.21 12.63 4.44
C LYS A 307 -19.22 14.16 4.37
N GLU A 308 -18.15 14.82 4.84
CA GLU A 308 -18.00 16.28 4.78
C GLU A 308 -18.03 16.81 3.33
N LEU A 309 -17.44 16.06 2.39
CA LEU A 309 -17.46 16.38 0.95
C LEU A 309 -18.82 16.19 0.27
N GLY A 310 -19.78 15.55 0.96
CA GLY A 310 -21.14 15.29 0.48
C GLY A 310 -21.39 13.84 0.02
N PHE A 311 -20.38 12.98 0.04
CA PHE A 311 -20.57 11.56 -0.31
C PHE A 311 -21.30 10.82 0.80
N ARG A 312 -22.11 9.83 0.44
CA ARG A 312 -22.89 9.02 1.39
C ARG A 312 -22.67 7.52 1.26
N ARG A 313 -22.00 7.06 0.21
CA ARG A 313 -21.87 5.63 -0.12
C ARG A 313 -20.39 5.26 -0.21
N LEU A 314 -19.99 4.26 0.57
CA LEU A 314 -18.60 3.80 0.68
C LEU A 314 -18.55 2.28 0.47
N ALA A 315 -17.75 1.83 -0.48
CA ALA A 315 -17.47 0.42 -0.71
C ALA A 315 -16.00 0.14 -0.36
N ILE A 316 -15.74 -0.77 0.56
CA ILE A 316 -14.36 -1.15 0.90
C ILE A 316 -13.97 -2.35 0.06
N PHE A 317 -12.95 -2.21 -0.78
CA PHE A 317 -12.38 -3.31 -1.57
C PHE A 317 -11.09 -3.81 -0.90
N ASN A 318 -11.20 -4.94 -0.22
CA ASN A 318 -10.11 -5.48 0.58
C ASN A 318 -9.49 -6.72 -0.07
N THR A 319 -8.16 -6.74 -0.16
CA THR A 319 -7.39 -7.89 -0.68
C THR A 319 -6.62 -8.65 0.38
N HIS A 320 -6.52 -8.14 1.61
CA HIS A 320 -5.79 -8.79 2.70
C HIS A 320 -6.72 -9.49 3.71
N GLY A 321 -6.49 -10.78 3.98
CA GLY A 321 -7.24 -11.57 4.97
C GLY A 321 -7.36 -10.90 6.35
N GLY A 322 -6.21 -10.48 6.93
CA GLY A 322 -6.09 -9.95 8.29
C GLY A 322 -6.89 -8.67 8.58
N ASN A 323 -7.19 -7.89 7.54
CA ASN A 323 -8.06 -6.71 7.64
C ASN A 323 -9.55 -7.07 7.87
N SER A 324 -9.98 -8.26 7.47
CA SER A 324 -11.41 -8.57 7.25
C SER A 324 -12.29 -8.37 8.47
N ALA A 325 -11.85 -8.83 9.66
CA ALA A 325 -12.64 -8.71 10.88
C ALA A 325 -12.80 -7.24 11.31
N VAL A 326 -11.73 -6.45 11.22
CA VAL A 326 -11.72 -5.03 11.57
C VAL A 326 -12.64 -4.26 10.63
N LEU A 327 -12.55 -4.52 9.32
CA LEU A 327 -13.37 -3.85 8.31
C LEU A 327 -14.85 -4.22 8.43
N ALA A 328 -15.17 -5.50 8.68
CA ALA A 328 -16.55 -5.95 8.86
C ALA A 328 -17.24 -5.26 10.04
N TYR A 329 -16.54 -5.13 11.17
CA TYR A 329 -17.01 -4.37 12.33
C TYR A 329 -17.17 -2.88 11.99
N THR A 330 -16.13 -2.28 11.40
CA THR A 330 -16.11 -0.84 11.07
C THR A 330 -17.22 -0.44 10.10
N ILE A 331 -17.55 -1.28 9.11
CA ILE A 331 -18.63 -1.02 8.14
C ILE A 331 -19.99 -0.89 8.84
N GLN A 332 -20.29 -1.73 9.83
CA GLN A 332 -21.55 -1.65 10.57
C GLN A 332 -21.64 -0.35 11.36
N GLU A 333 -20.54 0.03 12.01
CA GLU A 333 -20.41 1.28 12.77
C GLU A 333 -20.53 2.54 11.89
N LEU A 334 -20.00 2.51 10.66
CA LEU A 334 -20.13 3.61 9.72
C LEU A 334 -21.61 3.87 9.36
N ARG A 335 -22.41 2.81 9.26
CA ARG A 335 -23.84 2.94 9.03
C ARG A 335 -24.56 3.49 10.25
N ASP A 336 -24.32 2.90 11.41
CA ASP A 336 -25.02 3.22 12.66
C ASP A 336 -24.67 4.62 13.18
N MET A 337 -23.38 4.94 13.31
CA MET A 337 -22.92 6.17 13.94
C MET A 337 -22.73 7.32 12.94
N HIS A 338 -22.38 7.02 11.69
CA HIS A 338 -22.02 8.04 10.71
C HIS A 338 -23.05 8.22 9.59
N GLY A 339 -24.08 7.38 9.51
CA GLY A 339 -25.13 7.47 8.49
C GLY A 339 -24.59 7.30 7.06
N LEU A 340 -23.49 6.57 6.91
CA LEU A 340 -22.91 6.23 5.61
C LEU A 340 -23.39 4.84 5.18
N ASP A 341 -23.83 4.72 3.93
CA ASP A 341 -24.10 3.42 3.31
C ASP A 341 -22.76 2.75 2.97
N ALA A 342 -22.21 2.03 3.95
CA ALA A 342 -20.94 1.34 3.85
C ALA A 342 -21.15 -0.14 3.51
N THR A 343 -20.34 -0.68 2.59
CA THR A 343 -20.40 -2.10 2.21
C THR A 343 -19.02 -2.69 1.96
N MET A 344 -18.90 -4.01 2.13
CA MET A 344 -17.71 -4.76 1.76
C MET A 344 -17.85 -5.19 0.29
N LEU A 345 -16.94 -4.73 -0.56
CA LEU A 345 -16.89 -5.07 -1.97
C LEU A 345 -16.01 -6.31 -2.20
N ARG A 346 -16.56 -7.32 -2.89
CA ARG A 346 -15.85 -8.56 -3.24
C ARG A 346 -16.10 -8.90 -4.71
N HIS A 347 -15.06 -9.37 -5.41
CA HIS A 347 -15.17 -9.85 -6.79
C HIS A 347 -15.98 -11.16 -6.89
N GLY A 348 -15.96 -12.02 -5.87
CA GLY A 348 -16.81 -13.21 -5.80
C GLY A 348 -16.53 -14.27 -6.88
N PHE A 349 -15.36 -14.20 -7.52
CA PHE A 349 -14.85 -15.30 -8.34
C PHE A 349 -14.33 -16.41 -7.43
N LYS A 350 -14.53 -17.67 -7.83
CA LYS A 350 -13.98 -18.84 -7.17
C LYS A 350 -13.16 -19.61 -8.19
N PRO A 351 -11.82 -19.69 -8.04
CA PRO A 351 -10.99 -20.44 -8.97
C PRO A 351 -11.30 -21.93 -8.88
N GLN A 352 -11.07 -22.63 -10.00
CA GLN A 352 -11.06 -24.09 -10.02
C GLN A 352 -9.64 -24.53 -9.65
N VAL A 353 -9.49 -25.04 -8.44
CA VAL A 353 -8.23 -25.52 -7.86
C VAL A 353 -8.41 -26.94 -7.34
N SER A 354 -7.33 -27.58 -6.90
CA SER A 354 -7.42 -28.90 -6.25
C SER A 354 -8.31 -28.86 -5.01
N THR A 355 -8.84 -30.00 -4.58
CA THR A 355 -9.65 -30.08 -3.34
C THR A 355 -8.83 -29.69 -2.11
N GLN A 356 -7.53 -30.01 -2.09
CA GLN A 356 -6.61 -29.64 -1.02
C GLN A 356 -6.44 -28.12 -0.98
N GLU A 357 -6.19 -27.49 -2.13
CA GLU A 357 -6.07 -26.04 -2.24
C GLU A 357 -7.35 -25.33 -1.83
N ALA A 358 -8.51 -25.80 -2.32
CA ALA A 358 -9.80 -25.21 -1.95
C ALA A 358 -10.10 -25.32 -0.43
N ALA A 359 -9.54 -26.31 0.25
CA ALA A 359 -9.77 -26.56 1.66
C ALA A 359 -8.79 -25.82 2.59
N TRP A 360 -7.54 -25.65 2.17
CA TRP A 360 -6.43 -25.24 3.03
C TRP A 360 -5.49 -24.19 2.42
N GLY A 361 -5.66 -23.83 1.14
CA GLY A 361 -4.96 -22.74 0.48
C GLY A 361 -5.60 -21.39 0.79
N PHE A 362 -4.80 -20.43 1.27
CA PHE A 362 -5.27 -19.07 1.53
C PHE A 362 -4.17 -17.99 1.63
N HIS A 363 -2.88 -18.34 1.56
CA HIS A 363 -1.79 -17.35 1.69
C HIS A 363 -0.57 -17.74 0.85
N ALA A 364 -0.10 -16.84 -0.01
CA ALA A 364 0.96 -17.05 -1.00
C ALA A 364 0.74 -18.32 -1.85
N ASP A 365 -0.54 -18.61 -2.10
CA ASP A 365 -1.05 -19.88 -2.59
C ASP A 365 -1.08 -19.93 -4.13
N GLU A 366 -1.74 -20.94 -4.72
CA GLU A 366 -1.90 -21.07 -6.17
C GLU A 366 -2.58 -19.81 -6.77
N TRP A 367 -3.56 -19.25 -6.05
CA TRP A 367 -4.36 -18.11 -6.47
C TRP A 367 -3.51 -16.84 -6.57
N GLU A 368 -2.89 -16.44 -5.47
CA GLU A 368 -2.11 -15.20 -5.41
C GLU A 368 -0.90 -15.25 -6.32
N THR A 369 -0.21 -16.40 -6.34
CA THR A 369 0.95 -16.60 -7.21
C THR A 369 0.57 -16.51 -8.69
N SER A 370 -0.55 -17.12 -9.09
CA SER A 370 -1.04 -17.05 -10.47
C SER A 370 -1.41 -15.62 -10.86
N LEU A 371 -2.13 -14.89 -9.99
CA LEU A 371 -2.47 -13.48 -10.26
C LEU A 371 -1.22 -12.60 -10.36
N MET A 372 -0.24 -12.81 -9.49
CA MET A 372 1.04 -12.09 -9.53
C MET A 372 1.83 -12.39 -10.81
N LEU A 373 1.84 -13.63 -11.31
CA LEU A 373 2.42 -13.95 -12.62
C LEU A 373 1.75 -13.16 -13.75
N ALA A 374 0.44 -12.92 -13.67
CA ALA A 374 -0.30 -12.17 -14.68
C ALA A 374 -0.07 -10.65 -14.60
N CYS A 375 -0.05 -10.06 -13.40
CA CYS A 375 0.06 -8.62 -13.25
C CYS A 375 1.51 -8.12 -13.08
N ALA A 376 2.35 -8.85 -12.35
CA ALA A 376 3.71 -8.46 -11.93
C ALA A 376 4.75 -9.59 -12.13
N PRO A 377 4.87 -10.21 -13.31
CA PRO A 377 5.69 -11.42 -13.48
C PRO A 377 7.16 -11.25 -13.09
N SER A 378 7.73 -10.05 -13.23
CA SER A 378 9.12 -9.76 -12.86
C SER A 378 9.40 -9.80 -11.36
N LEU A 379 8.35 -9.80 -10.51
CA LEU A 379 8.47 -9.89 -9.06
C LEU A 379 8.27 -11.32 -8.54
N VAL A 380 8.01 -12.29 -9.41
CA VAL A 380 7.72 -13.68 -9.03
C VAL A 380 8.94 -14.56 -9.27
N HIS A 381 9.43 -15.20 -8.22
CA HIS A 381 10.57 -16.12 -8.25
C HIS A 381 10.08 -17.57 -8.17
N MET A 382 9.50 -18.09 -9.26
CA MET A 382 8.91 -19.44 -9.28
C MET A 382 9.90 -20.56 -8.93
N ASP A 383 11.21 -20.34 -9.13
CA ASP A 383 12.27 -21.24 -8.68
C ASP A 383 12.33 -21.42 -7.15
N ARG A 384 11.71 -20.50 -6.41
CA ARG A 384 11.59 -20.51 -4.95
C ARG A 384 10.20 -20.92 -4.47
N ALA A 385 9.25 -21.15 -5.37
CA ALA A 385 7.88 -21.50 -4.98
C ALA A 385 7.85 -22.86 -4.27
N VAL A 386 7.02 -22.96 -3.23
CA VAL A 386 6.89 -24.17 -2.40
C VAL A 386 5.42 -24.57 -2.24
N CYS A 387 5.21 -25.82 -1.85
CA CYS A 387 3.91 -26.36 -1.46
C CYS A 387 3.95 -26.63 0.05
N GLU A 388 3.16 -25.89 0.82
CA GLU A 388 3.06 -26.05 2.27
C GLU A 388 1.62 -25.76 2.68
N TYR A 389 0.99 -26.70 3.36
CA TYR A 389 -0.38 -26.54 3.86
C TYR A 389 -0.39 -26.64 5.39
N PRO A 390 -1.23 -25.87 6.09
CA PRO A 390 -1.42 -26.01 7.53
C PRO A 390 -1.93 -27.40 7.96
N ALA A 391 -2.64 -28.09 7.06
CA ALA A 391 -3.17 -29.43 7.27
C ALA A 391 -3.50 -30.12 5.94
N ARG A 392 -3.83 -31.42 6.01
CA ARG A 392 -4.17 -32.27 4.86
C ARG A 392 -5.69 -32.50 4.77
N LEU A 393 -6.16 -33.02 3.63
CA LEU A 393 -7.58 -33.30 3.38
C LEU A 393 -8.23 -34.30 4.34
N ASP A 394 -7.46 -35.19 4.95
CA ASP A 394 -7.92 -36.15 5.95
C ASP A 394 -8.07 -35.53 7.35
N ASP A 395 -7.68 -34.26 7.53
CA ASP A 395 -8.02 -33.49 8.71
C ASP A 395 -9.53 -33.24 8.79
N SER A 396 -10.09 -33.41 10.00
CA SER A 396 -11.53 -33.31 10.25
C SER A 396 -12.15 -31.97 9.83
N GLY A 397 -11.34 -30.92 9.68
CA GLY A 397 -11.73 -29.55 9.38
C GLY A 397 -12.58 -28.89 10.46
N LYS A 398 -12.73 -29.52 11.63
CA LYS A 398 -13.52 -29.01 12.74
C LYS A 398 -12.83 -27.86 13.47
N LEU A 399 -11.49 -27.87 13.47
CA LEU A 399 -10.64 -26.86 14.10
C LEU A 399 -9.67 -26.30 13.06
N ARG A 400 -9.84 -25.03 12.66
CA ARG A 400 -9.00 -24.37 11.64
C ARG A 400 -8.63 -22.94 12.03
N PRO A 401 -7.62 -22.33 11.40
CA PRO A 401 -7.37 -20.89 11.52
C PRO A 401 -8.62 -20.05 11.19
N GLU A 402 -9.33 -20.42 10.11
CA GLU A 402 -10.51 -19.72 9.64
C GLU A 402 -11.57 -20.67 9.03
N ARG A 403 -12.81 -20.17 8.87
CA ARG A 403 -13.90 -20.82 8.11
C ARG A 403 -14.22 -22.27 8.53
N ALA A 404 -14.15 -22.56 9.83
CA ALA A 404 -14.46 -23.87 10.41
C ALA A 404 -15.46 -23.77 11.58
N PRO A 405 -16.08 -24.89 12.01
CA PRO A 405 -16.96 -24.92 13.18
C PRO A 405 -16.33 -24.38 14.46
N ALA A 406 -15.04 -24.63 14.67
CA ALA A 406 -14.24 -23.99 15.71
C ALA A 406 -12.97 -23.40 15.09
N THR A 407 -12.55 -22.24 15.59
CA THR A 407 -11.33 -21.55 15.15
C THR A 407 -10.37 -21.33 16.30
N PHE A 408 -9.07 -21.27 16.01
CA PHE A 408 -8.02 -20.93 16.98
C PHE A 408 -7.25 -19.68 16.53
N ALA A 409 -6.71 -18.94 17.50
CA ALA A 409 -5.80 -17.84 17.21
C ALA A 409 -4.46 -18.39 16.74
N TRP A 410 -3.86 -17.74 15.75
CA TRP A 410 -2.63 -18.17 15.10
C TRP A 410 -1.77 -16.97 14.72
N ILE A 411 -0.47 -17.21 14.66
CA ILE A 411 0.50 -16.43 13.87
C ILE A 411 1.11 -17.34 12.81
N THR A 412 1.72 -16.76 11.78
CA THR A 412 2.22 -17.52 10.62
C THR A 412 3.13 -18.68 11.02
N GLU A 413 4.04 -18.45 11.96
CA GLU A 413 5.01 -19.46 12.42
C GLU A 413 4.36 -20.65 13.14
N ASP A 414 3.12 -20.51 13.62
CA ASP A 414 2.38 -21.63 14.22
C ASP A 414 2.00 -22.69 13.18
N ILE A 415 1.85 -22.28 11.91
CA ILE A 415 1.21 -23.09 10.86
C ILE A 415 1.97 -23.16 9.54
N SER A 416 3.05 -22.39 9.38
CA SER A 416 3.89 -22.40 8.18
C SER A 416 5.33 -21.99 8.49
N GLN A 417 6.30 -22.76 7.97
CA GLN A 417 7.72 -22.46 8.06
C GLN A 417 8.18 -21.54 6.92
N SER A 418 7.68 -21.76 5.71
CA SER A 418 8.04 -20.93 4.56
C SER A 418 7.29 -19.61 4.51
N GLY A 419 6.17 -19.54 5.24
CA GLY A 419 5.18 -18.48 5.16
C GLY A 419 4.08 -18.75 4.12
N VAL A 420 4.20 -19.80 3.30
CA VAL A 420 3.17 -20.25 2.34
C VAL A 420 2.13 -21.13 3.04
N MET A 421 0.86 -20.96 2.67
CA MET A 421 -0.28 -21.77 3.10
C MET A 421 -1.12 -22.09 1.87
N GLY A 422 -0.63 -23.03 1.06
CA GLY A 422 -1.11 -23.35 -0.28
C GLY A 422 -0.08 -24.09 -1.13
N ASP A 423 -0.40 -24.32 -2.40
CA ASP A 423 0.55 -24.88 -3.39
C ASP A 423 0.88 -23.87 -4.49
N ALA A 424 1.87 -23.03 -4.22
CA ALA A 424 2.38 -22.06 -5.19
C ALA A 424 3.02 -22.72 -6.43
N THR A 425 3.47 -23.98 -6.34
CA THR A 425 4.19 -24.65 -7.44
C THR A 425 3.29 -24.96 -8.63
N THR A 426 1.98 -24.98 -8.41
CA THR A 426 0.97 -25.25 -9.45
C THR A 426 0.50 -23.99 -10.17
N ALA A 427 0.95 -22.81 -9.73
CA ALA A 427 0.57 -21.53 -10.31
C ALA A 427 1.11 -21.36 -11.74
N THR A 428 0.30 -20.79 -12.62
CA THR A 428 0.72 -20.48 -14.00
C THR A 428 0.22 -19.12 -14.45
N LEU A 429 0.91 -18.55 -15.44
CA LEU A 429 0.52 -17.28 -16.07
C LEU A 429 -0.88 -17.38 -16.68
N GLU A 430 -1.22 -18.49 -17.33
CA GLU A 430 -2.50 -18.70 -18.00
C GLU A 430 -3.66 -18.71 -17.00
N LYS A 431 -3.49 -19.41 -15.86
CA LYS A 431 -4.45 -19.36 -14.74
C LYS A 431 -4.62 -17.92 -14.26
N GLY A 432 -3.51 -17.23 -14.03
CA GLY A 432 -3.48 -15.83 -13.62
C GLY A 432 -4.27 -14.91 -14.53
N GLN A 433 -4.00 -14.95 -15.83
CA GLN A 433 -4.68 -14.12 -16.82
C GLN A 433 -6.18 -14.42 -16.91
N PHE A 434 -6.57 -15.69 -16.80
CA PHE A 434 -7.98 -16.07 -16.79
C PHE A 434 -8.69 -15.59 -15.52
N TRP A 435 -8.10 -15.86 -14.34
CA TRP A 435 -8.66 -15.53 -13.04
C TRP A 435 -8.73 -14.02 -12.78
N LEU A 436 -7.72 -13.26 -13.21
CA LEU A 436 -7.71 -11.81 -13.13
C LEU A 436 -8.87 -11.22 -13.93
N ARG A 437 -9.04 -11.63 -15.19
CA ARG A 437 -10.13 -11.17 -16.07
C ARG A 437 -11.50 -11.49 -15.51
N GLU A 438 -11.74 -12.73 -15.08
CA GLU A 438 -13.04 -13.11 -14.53
C GLU A 438 -13.35 -12.43 -13.19
N SER A 439 -12.35 -12.22 -12.35
CA SER A 439 -12.50 -11.47 -11.10
C SER A 439 -12.82 -10.00 -11.37
N ALA A 440 -12.07 -9.36 -12.27
CA ALA A 440 -12.31 -7.99 -12.67
C ALA A 440 -13.69 -7.78 -13.29
N ARG A 441 -14.14 -8.70 -14.16
CA ARG A 441 -15.48 -8.65 -14.75
C ARG A 441 -16.58 -8.71 -13.69
N ARG A 442 -16.50 -9.66 -12.75
CA ARG A 442 -17.47 -9.77 -11.66
C ARG A 442 -17.42 -8.59 -10.69
N LEU A 443 -16.23 -8.06 -10.45
CA LEU A 443 -16.04 -6.85 -9.65
C LEU A 443 -16.70 -5.64 -10.32
N ALA A 444 -16.53 -5.47 -11.63
CA ALA A 444 -17.19 -4.43 -12.42
C ALA A 444 -18.72 -4.55 -12.37
N ASP A 445 -19.26 -5.76 -12.58
CA ASP A 445 -20.70 -6.04 -12.46
C ASP A 445 -21.23 -5.64 -11.07
N ARG A 446 -20.47 -5.93 -10.01
CA ARG A 446 -20.84 -5.56 -8.64
C ARG A 446 -20.78 -4.05 -8.42
N ILE A 447 -19.74 -3.37 -8.92
CA ILE A 447 -19.61 -1.91 -8.82
C ILE A 447 -20.80 -1.23 -9.50
N ILE A 448 -21.20 -1.69 -10.69
CA ILE A 448 -22.36 -1.16 -11.41
C ILE A 448 -23.65 -1.43 -10.63
N ALA A 449 -23.81 -2.63 -10.08
CA ALA A 449 -24.99 -2.99 -9.29
C ALA A 449 -25.14 -2.13 -8.04
N ILE A 450 -24.04 -1.86 -7.31
CA ILE A 450 -24.11 -0.99 -6.13
C ILE A 450 -24.22 0.49 -6.51
N ALA A 451 -23.64 0.94 -7.62
CA ALA A 451 -23.71 2.34 -8.03
C ALA A 451 -25.03 2.70 -8.74
N GLY A 452 -25.80 1.71 -9.20
CA GLY A 452 -27.13 1.91 -9.77
C GLY A 452 -28.11 2.55 -8.78
N PRO A 453 -29.23 3.11 -9.28
CA PRO A 453 -30.27 3.67 -8.43
C PRO A 453 -30.76 2.59 -7.46
N ASN A 454 -30.77 2.92 -6.16
CA ASN A 454 -31.38 2.06 -5.15
C ASN A 454 -32.83 1.78 -5.60
N ALA A 455 -33.15 0.49 -5.81
CA ALA A 455 -34.53 0.07 -6.07
C ALA A 455 -35.42 0.33 -4.86
#